data_AF-A0A1V0TJ25-F1
#
_entry.id   AF-A0A1V0TJ25-F1
#
_cell.length_a   1.000
_cell.length_b   1.000
_cell.length_c   1.000
_cell.angle_alpha   90.00
_cell.angle_beta   90.00
_cell.angle_gamma   90.00
#
_symmetry.space_group_name_H-M   'P 1'
#
loop_
_entity.id
_entity.type
_entity.pdbx_description
1 polymer ?
#
loop_
_entity_poly.entity_id
_entity_poly.type
_entity_poly.pdbx_seq_one_letter_code
_entity_poly.pdbx_strand_id
1 'polypeptide(L)'
;MTHFSDLIHADTGTALISEWITGTPERSHAVADAVIDEWAAGEKPSARLAQHMFLSTDGASLLFYAQWTSDEDHLAWARAHRSEMVSRIDTLVPGIERPGLNRTRLHSSLVHDAGPHPGVFVVTTTVADEVEATVRPAPGLLAAHIHLTTDGQPTTDGGRAVIVTEWTDAASHDAAAATHATGALGFKRYTLHHSFPNGVAQRASSGT
;
A
#
# COMPACT_ATOMS: atom_id res chain seq x y z
N MET A 1 -3.90 10.18 19.24
CA MET A 1 -2.99 9.39 18.39
C MET A 1 -3.78 8.18 17.93
N THR A 2 -4.94 8.35 17.29
CA THR A 2 -5.26 8.88 15.93
C THR A 2 -4.74 7.95 14.83
N HIS A 3 -5.69 7.15 14.32
CA HIS A 3 -5.73 6.31 13.12
C HIS A 3 -4.59 6.48 12.11
N PHE A 4 -4.22 5.38 11.46
CA PHE A 4 -3.42 5.43 10.24
C PHE A 4 -4.30 5.84 9.04
N SER A 5 -4.69 7.11 9.00
CA SER A 5 -5.49 7.67 7.90
C SER A 5 -4.68 7.96 6.65
N ASP A 6 -3.36 7.69 6.67
CA ASP A 6 -2.44 8.03 5.57
C ASP A 6 -2.67 7.19 4.30
N LEU A 7 -3.57 6.18 4.34
CA LEU A 7 -4.04 5.44 3.17
C LEU A 7 -5.26 6.10 2.50
N ILE A 8 -5.83 7.13 3.11
CA ILE A 8 -7.00 7.86 2.61
C ILE A 8 -6.62 9.33 2.42
N HIS A 9 -6.39 9.73 1.17
CA HIS A 9 -6.15 11.12 0.83
C HIS A 9 -7.15 11.57 -0.24
N ALA A 10 -7.90 12.64 0.04
CA ALA A 10 -9.02 13.10 -0.80
C ALA A 10 -8.62 13.40 -2.24
N ASP A 11 -7.42 13.94 -2.44
CA ASP A 11 -6.90 14.26 -3.78
C ASP A 11 -6.26 13.06 -4.50
N THR A 12 -6.35 11.85 -3.95
CA THR A 12 -5.76 10.66 -4.60
C THR A 12 -6.52 10.30 -5.85
N GLY A 13 -5.92 10.57 -7.01
CA GLY A 13 -6.39 10.04 -8.28
C GLY A 13 -5.81 8.67 -8.61
N THR A 14 -4.72 8.23 -7.98
CA THR A 14 -4.20 6.86 -8.16
C THR A 14 -3.41 6.38 -6.94
N ALA A 15 -3.60 5.11 -6.58
CA ALA A 15 -2.78 4.42 -5.60
C ALA A 15 -1.97 3.32 -6.28
N LEU A 16 -0.67 3.33 -6.02
CA LEU A 16 0.31 2.38 -6.53
C LEU A 16 0.61 1.36 -5.45
N ILE A 17 0.42 0.07 -5.75
CA ILE A 17 0.68 -1.02 -4.81
C ILE A 17 1.61 -2.03 -5.47
N SER A 18 2.78 -2.26 -4.89
CA SER A 18 3.80 -3.13 -5.46
C SER A 18 4.53 -3.89 -4.37
N GLU A 19 4.55 -5.21 -4.48
CA GLU A 19 5.41 -6.06 -3.66
C GLU A 19 6.80 -6.14 -4.32
N TRP A 20 7.86 -5.95 -3.53
CA TRP A 20 9.24 -6.15 -3.96
C TRP A 20 9.85 -7.30 -3.16
N ILE A 21 10.26 -8.36 -3.86
CA ILE A 21 10.85 -9.55 -3.26
C ILE A 21 12.34 -9.33 -3.10
N THR A 22 12.82 -9.53 -1.87
CA THR A 22 14.20 -9.24 -1.46
C THR A 22 14.90 -10.49 -0.93
N GLY A 23 14.14 -11.50 -0.49
CA GLY A 23 14.60 -12.81 -0.06
C GLY A 23 15.02 -12.91 1.41
N THR A 24 15.30 -11.79 2.09
CA THR A 24 15.74 -11.78 3.49
C THR A 24 15.34 -10.46 4.20
N PRO A 25 15.11 -10.48 5.53
CA PRO A 25 14.76 -9.28 6.29
C PRO A 25 15.77 -8.15 6.12
N GLU A 26 17.07 -8.46 6.20
CA GLU A 26 18.16 -7.48 6.12
C GLU A 26 18.15 -6.74 4.78
N ARG A 27 17.87 -7.48 3.70
CA ARG A 27 17.71 -6.90 2.36
C ARG A 27 16.42 -6.06 2.27
N SER A 28 15.29 -6.50 2.84
CA SER A 28 14.08 -5.67 2.88
C SER A 28 14.31 -4.32 3.57
N HIS A 29 15.01 -4.33 4.72
CA HIS A 29 15.41 -3.11 5.40
C HIS A 29 16.34 -2.26 4.54
N ALA A 30 17.40 -2.84 3.97
CA ALA A 30 18.35 -2.10 3.14
C ALA A 30 17.69 -1.44 1.91
N VAL A 31 16.72 -2.12 1.27
CA VAL A 31 15.96 -1.53 0.16
C VAL A 31 15.06 -0.40 0.64
N ALA A 32 14.36 -0.57 1.76
CA ALA A 32 13.49 0.47 2.30
C ALA A 32 14.31 1.72 2.68
N ASP A 33 15.47 1.54 3.31
CA ASP A 33 16.37 2.61 3.71
C ASP A 33 16.98 3.31 2.50
N ALA A 34 17.40 2.57 1.46
CA ALA A 34 17.86 3.17 0.20
C ALA A 34 16.77 4.02 -0.47
N VAL A 35 15.50 3.57 -0.46
CA VAL A 35 14.38 4.37 -0.95
C VAL A 35 14.18 5.63 -0.10
N ILE A 36 14.30 5.53 1.22
CA ILE A 36 14.22 6.68 2.14
C ILE A 36 15.28 7.72 1.81
N ASP A 37 16.52 7.31 1.63
CA ASP A 37 17.63 8.20 1.32
C ASP A 37 17.45 8.90 -0.04
N GLU A 38 17.01 8.16 -1.06
CA GLU A 38 16.71 8.72 -2.39
C GLU A 38 15.64 9.83 -2.32
N TRP A 39 14.56 9.60 -1.56
CA TRP A 39 13.50 10.59 -1.39
C TRP A 39 13.87 11.76 -0.47
N ALA A 40 14.82 11.54 0.46
CA ALA A 40 15.35 12.60 1.31
C ALA A 40 16.29 13.53 0.53
N ALA A 41 17.06 13.00 -0.41
CA ALA A 41 18.02 13.75 -1.21
C ALA A 41 17.40 14.47 -2.43
N GLY A 42 16.27 13.96 -2.95
CA GLY A 42 15.63 14.47 -4.16
C GLY A 42 14.54 15.52 -3.95
N GLU A 43 14.18 16.22 -5.04
CA GLU A 43 12.99 17.05 -5.07
C GLU A 43 11.73 16.17 -4.93
N LYS A 44 10.82 16.56 -4.04
CA LYS A 44 9.57 15.84 -3.80
C LYS A 44 8.51 16.34 -4.78
N PRO A 45 8.02 15.51 -5.71
CA PRO A 45 6.96 15.89 -6.63
C PRO A 45 5.73 16.29 -5.83
N SER A 46 5.21 17.49 -6.07
CA SER A 46 3.98 17.98 -5.43
C SER A 46 2.77 17.08 -5.71
N ALA A 47 2.79 16.39 -6.85
CA ALA A 47 1.76 15.44 -7.26
C ALA A 47 1.80 14.09 -6.53
N ARG A 48 2.92 13.75 -5.86
CA ARG A 48 2.95 12.60 -4.93
C ARG A 48 2.29 13.08 -3.63
N LEU A 49 1.35 12.33 -3.08
CA LEU A 49 0.57 12.74 -1.90
C LEU A 49 1.07 12.04 -0.64
N ALA A 50 1.36 10.74 -0.77
CA ALA A 50 1.94 9.93 0.28
C ALA A 50 2.75 8.79 -0.32
N GLN A 51 3.68 8.25 0.46
CA GLN A 51 4.33 6.99 0.17
C GLN A 51 4.59 6.27 1.49
N HIS A 52 4.41 4.95 1.50
CA HIS A 52 4.63 4.11 2.66
C HIS A 52 5.43 2.88 2.25
N MET A 53 6.36 2.50 3.11
CA MET A 53 7.13 1.26 3.00
C MET A 53 6.73 0.35 4.14
N PHE A 54 6.32 -0.88 3.81
CA PHE A 54 6.00 -1.89 4.80
C PHE A 54 6.90 -3.11 4.62
N LEU A 55 7.30 -3.73 5.71
CA LEU A 55 8.14 -4.93 5.69
C LEU A 55 7.26 -6.15 5.92
N SER A 56 7.46 -7.20 5.12
CA SER A 56 6.68 -8.42 5.28
C SER A 56 7.02 -9.09 6.62
N THR A 57 6.03 -9.65 7.31
CA THR A 57 6.27 -10.33 8.59
C THR A 57 7.01 -11.67 8.41
N ASP A 58 7.02 -12.21 7.19
CA ASP A 58 7.82 -13.38 6.81
C ASP A 58 9.28 -13.03 6.45
N GLY A 59 9.62 -11.75 6.37
CA GLY A 59 10.96 -11.26 6.06
C GLY A 59 11.39 -11.38 4.59
N ALA A 60 10.56 -11.92 3.70
CA ALA A 60 10.97 -12.22 2.32
C ALA A 60 10.78 -11.06 1.33
N SER A 61 10.01 -10.04 1.70
CA SER A 61 9.65 -8.94 0.80
C SER A 61 9.37 -7.64 1.56
N LEU A 62 9.03 -6.61 0.78
CA LEU A 62 8.44 -5.37 1.27
C LEU A 62 7.27 -4.97 0.38
N LEU A 63 6.38 -4.15 0.91
CA LEU A 63 5.32 -3.51 0.15
C LEU A 63 5.64 -2.03 -0.03
N PHE A 64 5.65 -1.60 -1.28
CA PHE A 64 5.63 -0.19 -1.66
C PHE A 64 4.17 0.22 -1.89
N TYR A 65 3.72 1.25 -1.18
CA TYR A 65 2.43 1.91 -1.40
C TYR A 65 2.66 3.40 -1.67
N ALA A 66 2.07 3.96 -2.71
CA ALA A 66 2.14 5.41 -2.94
C ALA A 66 0.84 5.97 -3.51
N GLN A 67 0.49 7.17 -3.08
CA GLN A 67 -0.65 7.93 -3.59
C GLN A 67 -0.16 9.09 -4.45
N TRP A 68 -0.83 9.29 -5.57
CA TRP A 68 -0.58 10.39 -6.49
C TRP A 68 -1.89 11.05 -6.89
N THR A 69 -1.81 12.32 -7.27
CA THR A 69 -2.95 13.11 -7.77
C THR A 69 -3.56 12.52 -9.03
N SER A 70 -2.79 11.85 -9.89
CA SER A 70 -3.29 11.14 -11.07
C SER A 70 -2.30 10.11 -11.62
N ASP A 71 -2.78 9.22 -12.50
CA ASP A 71 -1.90 8.32 -13.26
C ASP A 71 -0.94 9.10 -14.17
N GLU A 72 -1.40 10.20 -14.76
CA GLU A 72 -0.61 11.03 -15.67
C GLU A 72 0.57 11.68 -14.94
N ASP A 73 0.32 12.24 -13.75
CA ASP A 73 1.37 12.88 -12.95
C ASP A 73 2.44 11.88 -12.52
N HIS A 74 2.02 10.71 -12.03
CA HIS A 74 2.95 9.64 -11.72
C HIS A 74 3.73 9.19 -12.96
N LEU A 75 3.06 9.03 -14.11
CA LEU A 75 3.73 8.62 -15.34
C LEU A 75 4.71 9.69 -15.86
N ALA A 76 4.38 10.97 -15.74
CA ALA A 76 5.27 12.07 -16.09
C ALA A 76 6.53 12.05 -15.22
N TRP A 77 6.36 11.95 -13.91
CA TRP A 77 7.48 11.78 -12.99
C TRP A 77 8.28 10.51 -13.31
N ALA A 78 7.60 9.40 -13.56
CA ALA A 78 8.27 8.12 -13.80
C ALA A 78 9.12 8.15 -15.08
N ARG A 79 8.64 8.79 -16.15
CA ARG A 79 9.41 8.97 -17.38
C ARG A 79 10.69 9.78 -17.16
N ALA A 80 10.63 10.80 -16.30
CA ALA A 80 11.75 11.69 -16.07
C ALA A 80 12.76 11.16 -15.04
N HIS A 81 12.31 10.47 -13.98
CA HIS A 81 13.14 10.23 -12.79
C HIS A 81 13.24 8.76 -12.37
N ARG A 82 12.23 7.93 -12.67
CA ARG A 82 12.15 6.58 -12.08
C ARG A 82 13.33 5.71 -12.43
N SER A 83 13.76 5.71 -13.69
CA SER A 83 14.85 4.82 -14.13
C SER A 83 16.14 5.07 -13.37
N GLU A 84 16.47 6.34 -13.14
CA GLU A 84 17.69 6.74 -12.44
C GLU A 84 17.61 6.37 -10.96
N MET A 85 16.48 6.70 -10.30
CA MET A 85 16.23 6.37 -8.90
C MET A 85 16.28 4.85 -8.66
N VAL A 86 15.61 4.05 -9.50
CA VAL A 86 15.61 2.58 -9.40
C VAL A 86 17.02 2.02 -9.63
N SER A 87 17.78 2.56 -10.59
CA SER A 87 19.14 2.10 -10.85
C SER A 87 20.08 2.30 -9.67
N ARG A 88 19.95 3.40 -8.91
CA ARG A 88 20.74 3.63 -7.70
C ARG A 88 20.40 2.63 -6.60
N ILE A 89 19.10 2.41 -6.36
CA ILE A 89 18.64 1.41 -5.39
C ILE A 89 19.15 0.00 -5.76
N ASP A 90 19.02 -0.39 -7.02
CA ASP A 90 19.45 -1.71 -7.51
C ASP A 90 20.98 -1.89 -7.46
N THR A 91 21.74 -0.79 -7.54
CA THR A 91 23.20 -0.81 -7.35
C THR A 91 23.56 -1.06 -5.89
N LEU A 92 22.82 -0.46 -4.95
CA LEU A 92 23.03 -0.64 -3.51
C LEU A 92 22.58 -2.02 -3.03
N VAL A 93 21.45 -2.51 -3.55
CA VAL A 93 20.88 -3.81 -3.20
C VAL A 93 20.53 -4.56 -4.49
N PRO A 94 21.46 -5.33 -5.07
CA PRO A 94 21.22 -6.05 -6.31
C PRO A 94 20.26 -7.24 -6.11
N GLY A 95 19.49 -7.59 -7.13
CA GLY A 95 18.62 -8.77 -7.14
C GLY A 95 17.25 -8.57 -6.47
N ILE A 96 16.71 -7.34 -6.52
CA ILE A 96 15.34 -7.07 -6.09
C ILE A 96 14.40 -7.48 -7.22
N GLU A 97 13.49 -8.40 -6.96
CA GLU A 97 12.44 -8.73 -7.93
C GLU A 97 11.23 -7.83 -7.69
N ARG A 98 10.70 -7.24 -8.76
CA ARG A 98 9.52 -6.36 -8.72
C ARG A 98 8.49 -6.90 -9.71
N PRO A 99 7.67 -7.90 -9.32
CA PRO A 99 6.77 -8.62 -10.24
C PRO A 99 5.76 -7.72 -10.96
N GLY A 100 5.43 -6.56 -10.39
CA GLY A 100 4.56 -5.60 -11.04
C GLY A 100 4.23 -4.40 -10.16
N LEU A 101 3.57 -3.42 -10.76
CA LEU A 101 3.04 -2.23 -10.11
C LEU A 101 1.54 -2.16 -10.41
N ASN A 102 0.72 -2.42 -9.40
CA ASN A 102 -0.73 -2.28 -9.54
C ASN A 102 -1.08 -0.79 -9.46
N ARG A 103 -1.67 -0.26 -10.53
CA ARG A 103 -2.36 1.03 -10.49
C ARG A 103 -3.80 0.78 -10.10
N THR A 104 -4.25 1.51 -9.08
CA THR A 104 -5.56 1.26 -8.49
C THR A 104 -6.30 2.56 -8.21
N ARG A 105 -7.61 2.45 -8.01
CA ARG A 105 -8.44 3.50 -7.41
C ARG A 105 -8.98 2.99 -6.08
N LEU A 106 -8.93 3.84 -5.05
CA LEU A 106 -9.65 3.56 -3.81
C LEU A 106 -11.14 3.58 -4.13
N HIS A 107 -11.79 2.42 -4.04
CA HIS A 107 -13.21 2.26 -4.30
C HIS A 107 -14.03 2.55 -3.04
N SER A 108 -13.59 2.02 -1.91
CA SER A 108 -14.21 2.26 -0.62
C SER A 108 -13.21 2.04 0.52
N SER A 109 -13.47 2.70 1.65
CA SER A 109 -12.72 2.53 2.88
C SER A 109 -13.70 2.48 4.05
N LEU A 110 -13.56 1.48 4.90
CA LEU A 110 -14.38 1.27 6.10
C LEU A 110 -13.46 1.30 7.33
N VAL A 111 -13.66 2.28 8.20
CA VAL A 111 -12.92 2.42 9.47
C VAL A 111 -13.85 2.05 10.61
N HIS A 112 -13.49 1.01 11.37
CA HIS A 112 -14.34 0.38 12.38
C HIS A 112 -14.07 0.92 13.79
N ASP A 113 -12.82 1.31 14.11
CA ASP A 113 -12.45 1.84 15.41
C ASP A 113 -11.34 2.90 15.33
N ALA A 114 -11.35 3.84 16.28
CA ALA A 114 -10.30 4.82 16.57
C ALA A 114 -9.25 4.31 17.56
N GLY A 115 -9.06 3.00 17.54
CA GLY A 115 -8.12 2.28 18.39
C GLY A 115 -6.65 2.60 18.10
N PRO A 116 -5.73 1.88 18.76
CA PRO A 116 -4.28 2.08 18.65
C PRO A 116 -3.79 1.92 17.21
N HIS A 117 -2.56 2.40 16.94
CA HIS A 117 -1.89 2.20 15.64
C HIS A 117 -1.93 0.72 15.21
N PRO A 118 -2.19 0.42 13.93
CA PRO A 118 -2.26 -0.95 13.44
C PRO A 118 -0.97 -1.71 13.76
N GLY A 119 -1.10 -2.90 14.34
CA GLY A 119 0.03 -3.79 14.59
C GLY A 119 0.43 -4.58 13.33
N VAL A 120 -0.52 -4.84 12.42
CA VAL A 120 -0.26 -5.48 11.14
C VAL A 120 -1.20 -4.99 10.05
N PHE A 121 -0.67 -4.88 8.84
CA PHE A 121 -1.41 -4.63 7.61
C PHE A 121 -1.47 -5.94 6.82
N VAL A 122 -2.65 -6.32 6.33
CA VAL A 122 -2.82 -7.51 5.50
C VAL A 122 -3.24 -7.08 4.11
N VAL A 123 -2.47 -7.51 3.10
CA VAL A 123 -2.79 -7.31 1.70
C VAL A 123 -3.28 -8.60 1.09
N THR A 124 -4.48 -8.54 0.52
CA THR A 124 -5.11 -9.65 -0.21
C THR A 124 -5.41 -9.18 -1.63
N THR A 125 -5.12 -10.01 -2.63
CA THR A 125 -5.56 -9.76 -4.02
C THR A 125 -6.66 -10.75 -4.38
N THR A 126 -7.75 -10.26 -4.95
CA THR A 126 -8.91 -11.06 -5.33
C THR A 126 -9.59 -10.51 -6.60
N VAL A 127 -10.63 -11.18 -7.09
CA VAL A 127 -11.53 -10.62 -8.12
C VAL A 127 -12.50 -9.62 -7.49
N ALA A 128 -12.90 -8.59 -8.22
CA ALA A 128 -13.69 -7.49 -7.63
C ALA A 128 -15.05 -7.95 -7.06
N ASP A 129 -15.67 -8.94 -7.69
CA ASP A 129 -16.98 -9.49 -7.26
C ASP A 129 -16.92 -10.24 -5.91
N GLU A 130 -15.73 -10.63 -5.44
CA GLU A 130 -15.53 -11.37 -4.19
C GLU A 130 -15.12 -10.48 -3.01
N VAL A 131 -15.03 -9.16 -3.20
CA VAL A 131 -14.55 -8.22 -2.18
C VAL A 131 -15.41 -8.25 -0.91
N GLU A 132 -16.74 -8.24 -1.04
CA GLU A 132 -17.66 -8.26 0.11
C GLU A 132 -17.53 -9.55 0.93
N ALA A 133 -17.24 -10.67 0.27
CA ALA A 133 -17.02 -11.94 0.95
C ALA A 133 -15.68 -11.97 1.70
N THR A 134 -14.70 -11.21 1.21
CA THR A 134 -13.33 -11.17 1.74
C THR A 134 -13.21 -10.30 2.99
N VAL A 135 -13.90 -9.15 3.03
CA VAL A 135 -13.85 -8.22 4.16
C VAL A 135 -15.07 -8.38 5.05
N ARG A 136 -14.94 -9.16 6.12
CA ARG A 136 -15.98 -9.31 7.16
C ARG A 136 -15.56 -8.65 8.45
N PRO A 137 -16.46 -7.93 9.15
CA PRO A 137 -16.19 -7.43 10.49
C PRO A 137 -15.76 -8.57 11.43
N ALA A 138 -14.63 -8.39 12.09
CA ALA A 138 -14.08 -9.35 13.04
C ALA A 138 -13.38 -8.61 14.20
N PRO A 139 -13.31 -9.20 15.41
CA PRO A 139 -12.53 -8.64 16.51
C PRO A 139 -11.08 -8.38 16.08
N GLY A 140 -10.60 -7.15 16.31
CA GLY A 140 -9.25 -6.72 15.95
C GLY A 140 -9.09 -6.15 14.54
N LEU A 141 -10.11 -6.21 13.67
CA LEU A 141 -10.12 -5.48 12.39
C LEU A 141 -10.38 -3.99 12.64
N LEU A 142 -9.43 -3.14 12.30
CA LEU A 142 -9.47 -1.69 12.51
C LEU A 142 -10.01 -0.95 11.29
N ALA A 143 -9.54 -1.31 10.09
CA ALA A 143 -9.96 -0.69 8.84
C ALA A 143 -9.81 -1.64 7.65
N ALA A 144 -10.54 -1.37 6.57
CA ALA A 144 -10.41 -2.06 5.30
C ALA A 144 -10.49 -1.05 4.14
N HIS A 145 -9.46 -1.05 3.29
CA HIS A 145 -9.32 -0.19 2.12
C HIS A 145 -9.36 -1.05 0.87
N ILE A 146 -10.36 -0.83 0.03
CA ILE A 146 -10.62 -1.62 -1.17
C ILE A 146 -10.13 -0.83 -2.37
N HIS A 147 -9.15 -1.38 -3.07
CA HIS A 147 -8.55 -0.80 -4.26
C HIS A 147 -8.93 -1.62 -5.49
N LEU A 148 -9.61 -1.01 -6.46
CA LEU A 148 -9.87 -1.66 -7.75
C LEU A 148 -8.72 -1.39 -8.71
N THR A 149 -8.18 -2.44 -9.32
CA THR A 149 -7.13 -2.31 -10.34
C THR A 149 -7.68 -1.63 -11.57
N THR A 150 -6.93 -0.70 -12.14
CA THR A 150 -7.32 0.00 -13.37
C THR A 150 -6.88 -0.71 -14.63
N ASP A 151 -6.66 -2.04 -14.57
CA ASP A 151 -6.34 -2.87 -15.74
C ASP A 151 -7.21 -2.41 -16.90
N GLY A 152 -6.59 -1.77 -17.89
CA GLY A 152 -7.23 -0.82 -18.80
C GLY A 152 -8.20 -1.42 -19.82
N GLN A 153 -8.75 -2.60 -19.53
CA GLN A 153 -9.70 -3.33 -20.34
C GLN A 153 -10.67 -4.05 -19.39
N PRO A 154 -12.00 -4.01 -19.63
CA PRO A 154 -12.93 -4.91 -18.97
C PRO A 154 -12.46 -6.35 -19.23
N THR A 155 -11.93 -7.03 -18.21
CA THR A 155 -11.63 -8.45 -18.32
C THR A 155 -12.96 -9.20 -18.18
N THR A 156 -13.08 -10.35 -18.83
CA THR A 156 -14.18 -11.30 -18.61
C THR A 156 -14.24 -11.82 -17.16
N ASP A 157 -13.25 -11.47 -16.36
CA ASP A 157 -12.92 -12.07 -15.07
C ASP A 157 -13.34 -11.15 -13.90
N GLY A 158 -14.22 -10.16 -14.15
CA GLY A 158 -14.78 -9.28 -13.12
C GLY A 158 -13.84 -8.18 -12.61
N GLY A 159 -12.64 -8.04 -13.18
CA GLY A 159 -11.61 -7.12 -12.67
C GLY A 159 -10.95 -7.60 -11.38
N ARG A 160 -9.84 -6.97 -10.96
CA ARG A 160 -9.11 -7.33 -9.73
C ARG A 160 -9.27 -6.27 -8.66
N ALA A 161 -9.24 -6.72 -7.41
CA ALA A 161 -9.20 -5.88 -6.24
C ALA A 161 -7.96 -6.21 -5.40
N VAL A 162 -7.32 -5.17 -4.88
CA VAL A 162 -6.33 -5.26 -3.81
C VAL A 162 -6.99 -4.72 -2.55
N ILE A 163 -7.03 -5.51 -1.50
CA ILE A 163 -7.64 -5.15 -0.23
C ILE A 163 -6.52 -4.99 0.78
N VAL A 164 -6.43 -3.81 1.40
CA VAL A 164 -5.51 -3.53 2.50
C VAL A 164 -6.33 -3.43 3.77
N THR A 165 -6.14 -4.36 4.70
CA THR A 165 -6.81 -4.34 6.00
C THR A 165 -5.83 -4.04 7.12
N GLU A 166 -6.27 -3.24 8.09
CA GLU A 166 -5.52 -2.87 9.29
C GLU A 166 -6.03 -3.69 10.46
N TRP A 167 -5.11 -4.33 11.19
CA TRP A 167 -5.44 -5.16 12.35
C TRP A 167 -4.65 -4.74 13.58
N THR A 168 -5.23 -4.98 14.76
CA THR A 168 -4.55 -4.76 16.05
C THR A 168 -3.26 -5.57 16.15
N ASP A 169 -3.29 -6.82 15.68
CA ASP A 169 -2.18 -7.75 15.71
C ASP A 169 -2.42 -8.95 14.76
N ALA A 170 -1.37 -9.75 14.55
CA ALA A 170 -1.43 -10.93 13.69
C ALA A 170 -2.33 -12.05 14.23
N ALA A 171 -2.48 -12.17 15.57
CA ALA A 171 -3.28 -13.21 16.18
C ALA A 171 -4.78 -12.99 15.97
N SER A 172 -5.25 -11.74 16.03
CA SER A 172 -6.61 -11.36 15.65
C SER A 172 -6.91 -11.71 14.19
N HIS A 173 -5.97 -11.40 13.28
CA HIS A 173 -6.13 -11.78 11.87
C HIS A 173 -6.12 -13.31 11.67
N ASP A 174 -5.23 -14.05 12.36
CA ASP A 174 -5.21 -15.52 12.30
C ASP A 174 -6.54 -16.14 12.74
N ALA A 175 -7.13 -15.64 13.83
CA ALA A 175 -8.43 -16.10 14.32
C ALA A 175 -9.56 -15.86 13.31
N ALA A 176 -9.57 -14.69 12.65
CA ALA A 176 -10.51 -14.39 11.59
C ALA A 176 -10.30 -15.30 10.37
N ALA A 177 -9.05 -15.45 9.90
CA ALA A 177 -8.73 -16.27 8.74
C ALA A 177 -9.10 -17.75 8.93
N ALA A 178 -8.91 -18.31 10.13
CA ALA A 178 -9.28 -19.68 10.46
C ALA A 178 -10.80 -19.94 10.37
N THR A 179 -11.61 -18.90 10.63
CA THR A 179 -13.08 -18.99 10.59
C THR A 179 -13.62 -18.97 9.16
N HIS A 180 -12.81 -18.53 8.19
CA HIS A 180 -13.24 -18.23 6.81
C HIS A 180 -12.53 -19.09 5.75
N ALA A 181 -11.99 -20.25 6.13
CA ALA A 181 -11.22 -21.16 5.28
C ALA A 181 -12.04 -21.89 4.17
N THR A 182 -12.85 -21.16 3.42
CA THR A 182 -13.45 -21.61 2.16
C THR A 182 -12.79 -20.86 1.01
N GLY A 183 -11.81 -21.50 0.36
CA GLY A 183 -11.08 -20.97 -0.81
C GLY A 183 -10.05 -19.91 -0.44
N ALA A 184 -8.87 -20.32 0.05
CA ALA A 184 -7.86 -19.39 0.53
C ALA A 184 -7.26 -18.56 -0.62
N LEU A 185 -7.76 -17.33 -0.79
CA LEU A 185 -7.02 -16.26 -1.41
C LEU A 185 -5.74 -16.04 -0.59
N GLY A 186 -4.57 -16.10 -1.23
CA GLY A 186 -3.31 -15.84 -0.57
C GLY A 186 -3.27 -14.39 -0.07
N PHE A 187 -2.88 -14.20 1.20
CA PHE A 187 -2.62 -12.88 1.77
C PHE A 187 -1.15 -12.76 2.17
N LYS A 188 -0.67 -11.52 2.28
CA LYS A 188 0.61 -11.20 2.91
C LYS A 188 0.42 -10.20 4.03
N ARG A 189 1.21 -10.36 5.09
CA ARG A 189 1.20 -9.51 6.28
C ARG A 189 2.42 -8.63 6.29
N TYR A 190 2.23 -7.39 6.72
CA TYR A 190 3.27 -6.39 6.77
C TYR A 190 3.18 -5.52 8.02
N THR A 191 4.30 -4.96 8.45
CA THR A 191 4.37 -3.89 9.44
C THR A 191 4.86 -2.61 8.77
N LEU A 192 4.34 -1.46 9.19
CA LEU A 192 4.79 -0.17 8.66
C LEU A 192 6.24 0.09 9.09
N HIS A 193 7.12 0.31 8.11
CA HIS A 193 8.52 0.68 8.35
C HIS A 193 8.72 2.19 8.25
N HIS A 194 8.11 2.83 7.24
CA HIS A 194 8.27 4.26 7.04
C HIS A 194 7.07 4.89 6.32
N SER A 195 6.73 6.13 6.69
CA SER A 195 5.70 6.97 6.07
C SER A 195 6.31 8.28 5.59
N PHE A 196 6.07 8.62 4.32
CA PHE A 196 6.44 9.88 3.68
C PHE A 196 5.18 10.66 3.31
N PRO A 197 4.54 11.36 4.27
CA PRO A 197 3.48 12.28 3.93
C PRO A 197 4.08 13.42 3.11
N ASN A 198 3.55 13.69 1.91
CA ASN A 198 3.85 14.96 1.26
C ASN A 198 2.95 16.00 1.92
N GLY A 199 3.51 16.69 2.91
CA GLY A 199 2.79 17.71 3.66
C GLY A 199 2.24 18.78 2.74
N VAL A 200 0.94 18.71 2.45
CA VAL A 200 0.14 19.89 2.17
C VAL A 200 -0.75 20.07 3.38
N ALA A 201 -0.40 21.05 4.20
CA ALA A 201 -1.22 21.49 5.30
C ALA A 201 -2.66 21.73 4.82
N GLN A 202 -3.59 21.15 5.57
CA GLN A 202 -5.01 21.42 5.59
C GLN A 202 -5.32 22.84 5.11
N ARG A 203 -5.96 22.98 3.94
CA ARG A 203 -6.68 24.22 3.63
C ARG A 203 -7.88 24.26 4.58
N ALA A 204 -7.68 24.87 5.75
CA ALA A 204 -8.75 25.46 6.51
C ALA A 204 -9.41 26.51 5.59
N SER A 205 -10.54 26.15 4.99
CA SER A 205 -11.44 27.12 4.39
C SER A 205 -12.07 27.93 5.52
N SER A 206 -11.35 28.98 5.93
CA SER A 206 -11.91 30.13 6.63
C SER A 206 -12.42 31.13 5.58
N GLY A 207 -13.67 31.57 5.74
CA GLY A 207 -14.27 32.67 4.99
C GLY A 207 -15.53 32.22 4.24
N THR A 208 -16.71 32.83 4.41
CA THR A 208 -17.10 34.04 5.14
C THR A 208 -18.58 33.92 5.47
#